data_AF-A0A0N5A5Y1-F1
#
_entry.id   AF-A0A0N5A5Y1-F1
#
_cell.length_a   1.000
_cell.length_b   1.000
_cell.length_c   1.000
_cell.angle_alpha   90.00
_cell.angle_beta   90.00
_cell.angle_gamma   90.00
#
_symmetry.space_group_name_H-M   'P 1'
#
loop_
_entity.id
_entity.type
_entity.pdbx_description
1 polymer ?
#
loop_
_entity_poly.entity_id
_entity_poly.type
_entity_poly.pdbx_seq_one_letter_code
_entity_poly.pdbx_strand_id
1 'polypeptide(L)'
;TESVSARSDGATVVIYRDRPVDTVALMEQSRQPWSQLDRQGLALIVETRTVDLPAGEGIIRFRGLATGVVPQSAVLEGLPAHVVERNADFDLLSPASLMEKSVGEVVRVVRT
;
A
#
# COMPACT_ATOMS: atom_id res chain seq x y z
N THR A 1 3.09 -6.27 -23.32
CA THR A 1 1.86 -5.43 -23.37
C THR A 1 1.59 -4.85 -22.00
N GLU A 2 0.82 -3.75 -21.88
CA GLU A 2 0.58 -3.09 -20.59
C GLU A 2 -0.91 -3.00 -20.26
N SER A 3 -1.26 -3.32 -19.00
CA SER A 3 -2.59 -3.17 -18.42
C SER A 3 -2.54 -2.25 -17.21
N VAL A 4 -3.43 -1.27 -17.12
CA VAL A 4 -3.40 -0.22 -16.07
C VAL A 4 -4.70 -0.21 -15.27
N SER A 5 -4.60 -0.50 -13.97
CA SER A 5 -5.69 -0.27 -13.02
C SER A 5 -5.57 1.13 -12.44
N ALA A 6 -6.43 2.04 -12.91
CA ALA A 6 -6.41 3.44 -12.50
C ALA A 6 -7.02 3.69 -11.11
N ARG A 7 -7.95 2.83 -10.66
CA ARG A 7 -8.65 2.94 -9.37
C ARG A 7 -9.02 1.55 -8.83
N SER A 8 -9.36 1.47 -7.55
CA SER A 8 -9.89 0.24 -6.95
C SER A 8 -11.34 -0.02 -7.37
N ASP A 9 -11.72 -1.29 -7.37
CA ASP A 9 -13.11 -1.74 -7.50
C ASP A 9 -13.80 -1.71 -6.13
N GLY A 10 -13.06 -2.07 -5.08
CA GLY A 10 -13.53 -2.01 -3.71
C GLY A 10 -12.38 -1.89 -2.71
N ALA A 11 -12.69 -1.35 -1.53
CA ALA A 11 -11.77 -1.26 -0.41
C ALA A 11 -12.48 -1.70 0.88
N THR A 12 -11.83 -2.56 1.66
CA THR A 12 -12.26 -2.98 2.98
C THR A 12 -11.25 -2.50 4.01
N VAL A 13 -11.73 -1.95 5.13
CA VAL A 13 -10.87 -1.50 6.23
C VAL A 13 -11.24 -2.27 7.50
N VAL A 14 -10.27 -2.97 8.06
CA VAL A 14 -10.39 -3.65 9.36
C VAL A 14 -9.50 -2.91 10.35
N ILE A 15 -10.11 -2.40 11.43
CA ILE A 15 -9.40 -1.60 12.43
C ILE A 15 -9.15 -2.47 13.66
N TYR A 16 -7.86 -2.69 13.98
CA TYR A 16 -7.43 -3.31 15.22
C TYR A 16 -7.13 -2.23 16.25
N ARG A 17 -7.84 -2.29 17.37
CA ARG A 17 -7.64 -1.42 18.53
C ARG A 17 -7.07 -2.27 19.66
N ASP A 18 -5.91 -1.86 20.14
CA ASP A 18 -5.21 -2.52 21.25
C ASP A 18 -5.87 -2.26 22.61
N ARG A 19 -6.74 -1.24 22.71
CA ARG A 19 -7.38 -0.83 23.98
C ARG A 19 -8.90 -0.68 23.87
N PRO A 20 -9.65 -0.93 24.96
CA PRO A 20 -11.08 -0.67 25.03
C PRO A 20 -11.40 0.77 24.65
N VAL A 21 -12.52 0.94 23.95
CA VAL A 21 -12.93 2.23 23.40
C VAL A 21 -14.08 2.80 24.22
N ASP A 22 -13.86 3.98 24.81
CA ASP A 22 -14.96 4.81 25.27
C ASP A 22 -15.53 5.57 24.05
N THR A 23 -16.72 5.16 23.61
CA THR A 23 -17.37 5.71 22.43
C THR A 23 -17.71 7.20 22.61
N VAL A 24 -18.06 7.63 23.82
CA VAL A 24 -18.44 9.02 24.09
C VAL A 24 -17.22 9.93 23.99
N ALA A 25 -16.11 9.52 24.63
CA ALA A 25 -14.85 10.25 24.55
C ALA A 25 -14.31 10.34 23.10
N LEU A 26 -14.46 9.27 22.31
CA LEU A 26 -14.10 9.28 20.89
C LEU A 26 -14.96 10.24 20.07
N MET A 27 -16.27 10.30 20.32
CA MET A 27 -17.14 11.23 19.60
C MET A 27 -16.77 12.69 19.90
N GLU A 28 -16.42 13.00 21.15
CA GLU A 28 -15.92 14.34 21.51
C GLU A 28 -14.57 14.65 20.87
N GLN A 29 -13.63 13.70 20.87
CA GLN A 29 -12.34 13.85 20.19
C GLN A 29 -12.46 13.95 18.67
N SER A 30 -13.43 13.28 18.03
CA SER A 30 -13.63 13.34 16.57
C SER A 30 -14.00 14.74 16.06
N ARG A 31 -14.42 15.64 16.95
CA ARG A 31 -14.68 17.05 16.65
C ARG A 31 -13.40 17.89 16.60
N GLN A 32 -12.27 17.35 17.07
CA GLN A 32 -10.97 17.99 17.01
C GLN A 32 -10.38 17.88 15.59
N PRO A 33 -9.46 18.79 15.23
CA PRO A 33 -8.71 18.69 13.98
C PRO A 33 -8.02 17.33 13.84
N TRP A 34 -7.97 16.80 12.62
CA TRP A 34 -7.38 15.49 12.31
C TRP A 34 -5.93 15.34 12.80
N SER A 35 -5.18 16.44 12.92
CA SER A 35 -3.80 16.46 13.43
C SER A 35 -3.67 16.14 14.92
N GLN A 36 -4.76 16.21 15.69
CA GLN A 36 -4.79 16.00 17.13
C GLN A 36 -5.45 14.66 17.54
N LEU A 37 -5.88 13.85 16.57
CA LEU A 37 -6.45 12.53 16.85
C LEU A 37 -5.34 11.54 17.23
N ASP A 38 -5.64 10.66 18.18
CA ASP A 38 -4.76 9.54 18.51
C ASP A 38 -4.61 8.61 17.30
N ARG A 39 -3.37 8.44 16.84
CA ARG A 39 -3.00 7.59 15.71
C ARG A 39 -2.54 6.19 16.17
N GLN A 40 -2.71 5.85 17.45
CA GLN A 40 -2.39 4.53 17.98
C GLN A 40 -3.43 3.49 17.54
N GLY A 41 -2.97 2.47 16.83
CA GLY A 41 -3.79 1.37 16.31
C GLY A 41 -3.23 0.86 14.99
N LEU A 42 -3.60 -0.37 14.61
CA LEU A 42 -3.26 -0.93 13.31
C LEU A 42 -4.54 -1.02 12.49
N ALA A 43 -4.52 -0.53 11.25
CA ALA A 43 -5.58 -0.78 10.29
C ALA A 43 -5.06 -1.68 9.18
N LEU A 44 -5.77 -2.78 8.92
CA LEU A 44 -5.58 -3.58 7.72
C LEU A 44 -6.50 -3.01 6.64
N ILE A 45 -5.90 -2.49 5.58
CA ILE A 45 -6.62 -1.99 4.40
C ILE A 45 -6.43 -3.02 3.29
N VAL A 46 -7.54 -3.53 2.75
CA VAL A 46 -7.55 -4.47 1.63
C VAL A 46 -8.22 -3.78 0.45
N GLU A 47 -7.47 -3.56 -0.63
CA GLU A 47 -8.01 -3.10 -1.91
C GLU A 47 -8.14 -4.27 -2.88
N THR A 48 -9.26 -4.33 -3.61
CA THR A 48 -9.52 -5.34 -4.64
C THR A 48 -9.64 -4.67 -6.01
N ARG A 49 -9.07 -5.32 -7.03
CA ARG A 49 -8.95 -4.80 -8.39
C ARG A 49 -9.07 -5.93 -9.39
N THR A 50 -9.97 -5.78 -10.35
CA THR A 50 -10.08 -6.62 -11.53
C THR A 50 -9.17 -6.04 -12.61
N VAL A 51 -8.30 -6.87 -13.19
CA VAL A 51 -7.38 -6.46 -14.24
C VAL A 51 -7.41 -7.45 -15.39
N ASP A 52 -7.33 -6.94 -16.61
CA ASP A 52 -7.10 -7.77 -17.77
C ASP A 52 -5.63 -8.20 -17.78
N LEU A 53 -5.40 -9.50 -17.64
CA LEU A 53 -4.08 -10.09 -17.74
C LEU A 53 -3.80 -10.43 -19.21
N PRO A 54 -2.88 -9.74 -19.89
CA PRO A 54 -2.54 -10.08 -21.26
C PRO A 54 -1.87 -11.47 -21.31
N ALA A 55 -2.10 -12.21 -22.39
CA ALA A 55 -1.36 -13.43 -22.67
C ALA A 55 0.12 -13.13 -22.92
N GLY A 56 1.00 -14.02 -22.47
CA GLY A 56 2.46 -13.86 -22.60
C GLY A 56 3.02 -12.85 -21.60
N GLU A 57 4.11 -12.19 -21.98
CA GLU A 57 4.80 -11.24 -21.12
C GLU A 57 4.09 -9.87 -21.10
N GLY A 58 3.71 -9.42 -19.90
CA GLY A 58 2.96 -8.19 -19.72
C GLY A 58 3.20 -7.53 -18.38
N ILE A 59 3.06 -6.21 -18.37
CA ILE A 59 3.21 -5.38 -17.17
C ILE A 59 1.81 -4.95 -16.71
N ILE A 60 1.51 -5.17 -15.43
CA ILE A 60 0.31 -4.64 -14.78
C ILE A 60 0.73 -3.48 -13.88
N ARG A 61 0.14 -2.30 -14.11
CA ARG A 61 0.44 -1.09 -13.33
C ARG A 61 -0.76 -0.68 -12.50
N PHE A 62 -0.60 -0.75 -11.18
CA PHE A 62 -1.59 -0.24 -10.22
C PHE A 62 -1.31 1.22 -9.90
N ARG A 63 -2.30 2.10 -10.14
CA ARG A 63 -2.24 3.53 -9.79
C ARG A 63 -3.24 3.87 -8.70
N GLY A 64 -2.96 4.94 -7.97
CA GLY A 64 -3.83 5.44 -6.89
C GLY A 64 -3.93 4.47 -5.71
N LEU A 65 -2.85 3.76 -5.38
CA LEU A 65 -2.78 2.94 -4.17
C LEU A 65 -2.69 3.84 -2.93
N ALA A 66 -3.25 3.40 -1.81
CA ALA A 66 -3.05 4.07 -0.54
C ALA A 66 -1.55 4.24 -0.20
N THR A 67 -1.17 5.41 0.33
CA THR A 67 0.22 5.79 0.65
C THR A 67 0.91 4.92 1.71
N GLY A 68 0.20 3.98 2.33
CA GLY A 68 0.72 2.99 3.29
C GLY A 68 0.53 1.53 2.85
N VAL A 69 0.15 1.28 1.60
CA VAL A 69 0.06 -0.10 1.10
C VAL A 69 1.43 -0.75 1.12
N VAL A 70 1.46 -2.06 1.35
CA VAL A 70 2.66 -2.88 1.25
C VAL A 70 2.59 -3.60 -0.09
N PRO A 71 3.21 -3.11 -1.19
CA PRO A 71 2.92 -3.60 -2.54
C PRO A 71 3.21 -5.10 -2.70
N GLN A 72 4.23 -5.61 -2.00
CA GLN A 72 4.60 -7.02 -2.05
C GLN A 72 3.54 -7.98 -1.49
N SER A 73 2.55 -7.49 -0.73
CA SER A 73 1.46 -8.33 -0.21
C SER A 73 0.33 -8.58 -1.22
N ALA A 74 0.41 -8.01 -2.43
CA ALA A 74 -0.63 -8.18 -3.44
C ALA A 74 -0.88 -9.67 -3.74
N VAL A 75 -2.13 -10.12 -3.71
CA VAL A 75 -2.48 -11.49 -4.08
C VAL A 75 -3.19 -11.44 -5.42
N LEU A 76 -2.76 -12.32 -6.35
CA LEU A 76 -3.41 -12.50 -7.64
C LEU A 76 -4.27 -13.76 -7.59
N GLU A 77 -5.55 -13.61 -7.90
CA GLU A 77 -6.53 -14.68 -7.90
C GLU A 77 -7.26 -14.74 -9.25
N GLY A 78 -8.00 -15.81 -9.52
CA GLY A 78 -8.84 -15.92 -10.72
C GLY A 78 -8.10 -16.25 -12.02
N LEU A 79 -6.85 -16.72 -11.94
CA LEU A 79 -6.12 -17.19 -13.13
C LEU A 79 -6.75 -18.47 -13.70
N PRO A 80 -6.79 -18.62 -15.04
CA PRO A 80 -7.35 -19.81 -15.68
C PRO A 80 -6.48 -21.07 -15.48
N ALA A 81 -5.24 -20.90 -15.05
CA ALA A 81 -4.28 -21.96 -14.73
C ALA A 81 -3.63 -21.70 -13.37
N HIS A 82 -2.98 -22.72 -12.81
CA HIS A 82 -2.23 -22.57 -11.56
C HIS A 82 -1.04 -21.61 -11.72
N VAL A 83 -0.77 -20.82 -10.67
CA VAL A 83 0.44 -20.01 -10.55
C VAL A 83 1.64 -20.96 -10.49
N VAL A 84 2.55 -20.85 -11.46
CA VAL A 84 3.78 -21.67 -11.51
C VAL A 84 4.85 -21.06 -10.61
N GLU A 85 4.99 -19.74 -10.61
CA GLU A 85 6.01 -19.02 -9.86
C GLU A 85 5.51 -17.61 -9.50
N ARG A 86 5.98 -17.10 -8.36
CA ARG A 86 5.76 -15.72 -7.93
C ARG A 86 7.05 -15.18 -7.34
N ASN A 87 7.70 -14.28 -8.07
CA ASN A 87 8.89 -13.58 -7.58
C ASN A 87 8.51 -12.21 -7.04
N ALA A 88 9.09 -11.86 -5.89
CA ALA A 88 8.95 -10.55 -5.26
C ALA A 88 10.33 -9.91 -5.19
N ASP A 89 10.56 -8.86 -5.98
CA ASP A 89 11.79 -8.06 -5.89
C ASP A 89 11.57 -6.88 -4.94
N PHE A 90 12.46 -6.77 -3.96
CA PHE A 90 12.35 -5.83 -2.85
C PHE A 90 13.36 -4.70 -3.04
N ASP A 91 12.90 -3.58 -3.59
CA ASP A 91 13.71 -2.37 -3.74
C ASP A 91 12.90 -1.16 -3.27
N LEU A 92 12.50 -1.21 -2.01
CA LEU A 92 11.78 -0.11 -1.36
C LEU A 92 12.59 1.17 -1.55
N LEU A 93 11.96 2.30 -1.87
CA LEU A 93 12.61 3.61 -1.90
C LEU A 93 12.84 4.11 -0.46
N SER A 94 13.69 3.41 0.28
CA SER A 94 14.08 3.72 1.65
C SER A 94 15.29 4.66 1.64
N PRO A 95 15.56 5.39 2.75
CA PRO A 95 16.80 6.13 2.87
C PRO A 95 18.06 5.28 2.62
N ALA A 96 18.05 4.02 3.06
CA ALA A 96 19.18 3.11 2.89
C ALA A 96 19.39 2.69 1.43
N SER A 97 18.35 2.25 0.72
CA SER A 97 18.44 1.87 -0.69
C SER A 97 18.72 3.06 -1.61
N LEU A 98 18.23 4.26 -1.27
CA LEU A 98 18.63 5.49 -1.95
C LEU A 98 20.12 5.79 -1.78
N MET A 99 20.68 5.61 -0.58
CA MET A 99 22.11 5.75 -0.32
C MET A 99 22.94 4.70 -1.07
N GLU A 100 22.51 3.44 -1.03
CA GLU A 100 23.18 2.32 -1.70
C GLU A 100 23.24 2.51 -3.22
N LYS A 101 22.17 3.05 -3.82
CA LYS A 101 22.13 3.39 -5.25
C LYS A 101 22.84 4.68 -5.63
N SER A 102 23.20 5.51 -4.65
CA SER A 102 23.87 6.80 -4.89
C SER A 102 25.38 6.73 -4.69
N VAL A 103 25.96 5.52 -4.60
CA VAL A 103 27.42 5.35 -4.50
C VAL A 103 28.08 5.93 -5.75
N GLY A 104 28.96 6.92 -5.55
CA GLY A 104 29.64 7.64 -6.63
C GLY A 104 28.95 8.92 -7.12
N GLU A 105 27.72 9.19 -6.64
CA GLU A 105 26.93 10.36 -7.01
C GLU A 105 26.95 11.43 -5.90
N VAL A 106 26.80 12.71 -6.29
CA VAL A 106 26.65 13.82 -5.33
C VAL A 106 25.18 13.96 -4.96
N VAL A 107 24.86 13.75 -3.68
CA VAL A 107 23.47 13.81 -3.18
C VAL A 107 23.19 15.06 -2.33
N ARG A 108 21.94 15.53 -2.34
CA ARG A 108 21.44 16.62 -1.47
C ARG A 108 20.44 16.09 -0.46
N VAL A 109 20.75 16.23 0.82
CA VAL A 109 19.85 15.86 1.92
C VAL A 109 18.91 17.04 2.21
N VAL A 110 17.60 16.78 2.19
CA VAL A 110 16.57 17.76 2.58
C VAL A 110 15.88 17.24 3.83
N ARG A 111 15.82 18.08 4.87
CA ARG A 111 15.01 17.84 6.08
C ARG A 111 13.80 18.77 6.02
N THR A 112 12.62 18.23 6.28
CA THR A 112 11.34 18.97 6.41
C THR A 112 10.80 18.80 7.82
#